data_AF-A0A9D4IM72-F1
#
_entry.id   AF-A0A9D4IM72-F1
#
_cell.length_a   1.000
_cell.length_b   1.000
_cell.length_c   1.000
_cell.angle_alpha   90.00
_cell.angle_beta   90.00
_cell.angle_gamma   90.00
#
_symmetry.space_group_name_H-M   'P 1'
#
loop_
_entity.id
_entity.type
_entity.pdbx_description
1 polymer ?
#
loop_
_entity_poly.entity_id
_entity_poly.type
_entity_poly.pdbx_seq_one_letter_code
_entity_poly.pdbx_strand_id
1 'polypeptide(L)'
;MMLRLLVASLCFVAAARSITAPAQCAHVTDAEFTCDYSAMDAGERPIDFTAFDPKPQQLHVTVNGIVPYIGDTQMFSSAFSGIDTATFDSNDPASLTLDCGWSGGIFLSSGAFANMSHVQHFSIRNCGLYNIPSEAFKELGNLDYFKIENGKIDEVNINAWMSLNVERLTSDSHAIPRNLGKIEISLHETFHYYFTHWSALQHEESYGGCSQRS
;
A
#
# COMPACT_ATOMS: atom_id res chain seq x y z
N MET A 1 -21.63 -44.63 -48.92
CA MET A 1 -21.71 -44.62 -47.43
C MET A 1 -20.45 -45.29 -46.92
N MET A 2 -19.56 -44.74 -46.11
CA MET A 2 -19.56 -43.55 -45.26
C MET A 2 -18.10 -43.04 -45.18
N LEU A 3 -17.89 -41.74 -45.34
CA LEU A 3 -16.64 -41.05 -45.07
C LEU A 3 -16.53 -40.84 -43.55
N ARG A 4 -15.58 -41.52 -42.89
CA ARG A 4 -15.32 -41.33 -41.45
C ARG A 4 -14.49 -40.06 -41.26
N LEU A 5 -15.14 -38.97 -40.82
CA LEU A 5 -14.45 -37.82 -40.27
C LEU A 5 -13.85 -38.20 -38.90
N LEU A 6 -12.52 -38.25 -38.83
CA LEU A 6 -11.77 -38.18 -37.58
C LEU A 6 -11.73 -36.71 -37.15
N VAL A 7 -12.57 -36.34 -36.19
CA VAL A 7 -12.48 -35.05 -35.50
C VAL A 7 -11.35 -35.17 -34.48
N ALA A 8 -10.18 -34.63 -34.81
CA ALA A 8 -9.10 -34.45 -33.85
C ALA A 8 -9.53 -33.38 -32.85
N SER A 9 -9.91 -33.80 -31.64
CA SER A 9 -10.15 -32.91 -30.51
C SER A 9 -8.82 -32.24 -30.14
N LEU A 10 -8.59 -31.01 -30.58
CA LEU A 10 -7.57 -30.15 -30.00
C LEU A 10 -8.00 -29.83 -28.57
N CYS A 11 -7.47 -30.57 -27.60
CA CYS A 11 -7.44 -30.10 -26.22
C CYS A 11 -6.54 -28.85 -26.19
N PHE A 12 -7.15 -27.66 -26.18
CA PHE A 12 -6.48 -26.46 -25.71
C PHE A 12 -6.13 -26.69 -24.23
N VAL A 13 -4.90 -27.11 -23.97
CA VAL A 13 -4.32 -27.00 -22.63
C VAL A 13 -4.13 -25.51 -22.40
N ALA A 14 -5.04 -24.89 -21.65
CA ALA A 14 -4.76 -23.56 -21.09
C ALA A 14 -3.48 -23.71 -20.27
N ALA A 15 -2.38 -23.12 -20.75
CA ALA A 15 -1.15 -23.09 -19.98
C ALA A 15 -1.45 -22.35 -18.68
N ALA A 16 -1.44 -23.06 -17.56
CA ALA A 16 -1.52 -22.42 -16.26
C ALA A 16 -0.32 -21.47 -16.15
N ARG A 17 -0.57 -20.17 -15.97
CA ARG A 17 0.50 -19.22 -15.67
C ARG A 17 1.19 -19.68 -14.38
N SER A 18 2.51 -19.78 -14.42
CA SER A 18 3.27 -20.10 -13.22
C SER A 18 3.26 -18.86 -12.35
N ILE A 19 2.64 -18.96 -11.18
CA ILE A 19 2.64 -17.89 -10.17
C ILE A 19 3.74 -18.23 -9.18
N THR A 20 4.64 -17.29 -8.94
CA THR A 20 5.70 -17.43 -7.93
C THR A 20 5.67 -16.23 -7.00
N ALA A 21 6.00 -16.46 -5.73
CA ALA A 21 6.11 -15.44 -4.69
C ALA A 21 7.06 -15.95 -3.57
N PRO A 22 7.64 -15.05 -2.75
CA PRO A 22 8.36 -15.42 -1.54
C PRO A 22 7.53 -16.29 -0.60
N ALA A 23 8.19 -17.00 0.31
CA ALA A 23 7.48 -17.68 1.37
C ALA A 23 6.69 -16.67 2.23
N GLN A 24 5.51 -17.06 2.70
CA GLN A 24 4.55 -16.18 3.42
C GLN A 24 3.92 -15.06 2.57
N CYS A 25 4.15 -15.05 1.25
CA CYS A 25 3.35 -14.27 0.31
C CYS A 25 2.36 -15.17 -0.43
N ALA A 26 1.16 -14.64 -0.67
CA ALA A 26 0.09 -15.29 -1.40
C ALA A 26 -0.42 -14.37 -2.52
N HIS A 27 -0.62 -14.95 -3.70
CA HIS A 27 -1.27 -14.28 -4.82
C HIS A 27 -2.80 -14.27 -4.60
N VAL A 28 -3.39 -13.08 -4.66
CA VAL A 28 -4.84 -12.87 -4.49
C VAL A 28 -5.51 -12.70 -5.84
N THR A 29 -4.97 -11.79 -6.65
CA THR A 29 -5.42 -11.48 -8.02
C THR A 29 -4.20 -11.27 -8.92
N ASP A 30 -4.40 -11.12 -10.23
CA ASP A 30 -3.32 -10.92 -11.20
C ASP A 30 -2.41 -9.70 -10.88
N ALA A 31 -2.92 -8.72 -10.11
CA ALA A 31 -2.17 -7.54 -9.68
C ALA A 31 -1.80 -7.54 -8.18
N GLU A 32 -2.47 -8.35 -7.35
CA GLU A 32 -2.41 -8.25 -5.89
C GLU A 32 -1.71 -9.44 -5.23
N PHE A 33 -0.70 -9.12 -4.41
CA PHE A 33 -0.04 -10.04 -3.49
C PHE A 33 -0.22 -9.59 -2.04
N THR A 34 -0.51 -10.54 -1.16
CA THR A 34 -0.51 -10.33 0.29
C THR A 34 0.66 -11.06 0.93
N CYS A 35 1.43 -10.41 1.79
CA CYS A 35 2.59 -10.98 2.47
C CYS A 35 2.49 -10.83 3.99
N ASP A 36 2.63 -11.92 4.74
CA ASP A 36 2.78 -11.86 6.20
C ASP A 36 4.25 -11.66 6.57
N TYR A 37 4.63 -10.39 6.69
CA TYR A 37 6.01 -10.03 7.02
C TYR A 37 6.44 -10.58 8.38
N SER A 38 5.51 -10.75 9.32
CA SER A 38 5.82 -11.22 10.67
C SER A 38 6.10 -12.72 10.70
N ALA A 39 5.49 -13.47 9.79
CA ALA A 39 5.75 -14.90 9.60
C ALA A 39 7.00 -15.17 8.74
N MET A 40 7.53 -14.18 8.01
CA MET A 40 8.71 -14.40 7.14
C MET A 40 9.96 -14.78 7.94
N ASP A 41 10.69 -15.76 7.40
CA ASP A 41 12.02 -16.13 7.90
C ASP A 41 13.05 -15.06 7.57
N ALA A 42 14.17 -15.04 8.29
CA ALA A 42 15.24 -14.06 8.09
C ALA A 42 15.85 -14.08 6.68
N GLY A 43 15.80 -15.24 5.98
CA GLY A 43 16.29 -15.37 4.60
C GLY A 43 15.34 -14.85 3.53
N GLU A 44 14.07 -14.64 3.86
CA GLU A 44 13.03 -14.10 2.98
C GLU A 44 12.83 -12.59 3.19
N ARG A 45 13.62 -12.00 4.10
CA ARG A 45 13.65 -10.57 4.39
C ARG A 45 14.98 -9.97 3.87
N PRO A 46 14.96 -8.78 3.25
CA PRO A 46 13.79 -7.96 2.92
C PRO A 46 12.88 -8.61 1.86
N ILE A 47 11.62 -8.19 1.78
CA ILE A 47 10.74 -8.60 0.67
C ILE A 47 11.40 -8.16 -0.65
N ASP A 48 11.57 -9.10 -1.59
CA ASP A 48 12.22 -8.83 -2.88
C ASP A 48 11.27 -9.11 -4.05
N PHE A 49 10.96 -8.09 -4.84
CA PHE A 49 10.05 -8.20 -5.99
C PHE A 49 10.53 -9.19 -7.07
N THR A 50 11.81 -9.56 -7.08
CA THR A 50 12.38 -10.51 -8.06
C THR A 50 11.84 -11.93 -7.88
N ALA A 51 11.42 -12.30 -6.67
CA ALA A 51 10.82 -13.58 -6.33
C ALA A 51 9.33 -13.70 -6.70
N PHE A 52 8.74 -12.62 -7.22
CA PHE A 52 7.35 -12.58 -7.68
C PHE A 52 7.29 -12.77 -9.21
N ASP A 53 6.33 -13.57 -9.66
CA ASP A 53 5.89 -13.66 -11.05
C ASP A 53 4.37 -13.91 -11.08
N PRO A 54 3.54 -13.00 -11.63
CA PRO A 54 3.90 -11.69 -12.18
C PRO A 54 4.44 -10.72 -11.13
N LYS A 55 4.95 -9.55 -11.57
CA LYS A 55 5.46 -8.52 -10.65
C LYS A 55 4.32 -7.90 -9.83
N PRO A 56 4.55 -7.60 -8.54
CA PRO A 56 3.48 -7.14 -7.66
C PRO A 56 3.17 -5.67 -7.95
N GLN A 57 2.04 -5.43 -8.59
CA GLN A 57 1.51 -4.08 -8.78
C GLN A 57 0.86 -3.57 -7.50
N GLN A 58 0.17 -4.44 -6.77
CA GLN A 58 -0.45 -4.16 -5.49
C GLN A 58 0.15 -5.09 -4.44
N LEU A 59 0.79 -4.50 -3.44
CA LEU A 59 1.43 -5.23 -2.35
C LEU A 59 0.76 -4.88 -1.02
N HIS A 60 0.17 -5.89 -0.39
CA HIS A 60 -0.44 -5.76 0.93
C HIS A 60 0.42 -6.54 1.93
N VAL A 61 1.03 -5.84 2.87
CA VAL A 61 1.93 -6.43 3.86
C VAL A 61 1.26 -6.42 5.22
N THR A 62 1.10 -7.59 5.83
CA THR A 62 0.61 -7.71 7.19
C THR A 62 1.76 -7.78 8.20
N VAL A 63 1.58 -7.09 9.33
CA VAL A 63 2.55 -6.97 10.41
C VAL A 63 1.87 -7.33 11.74
N ASN A 64 1.94 -8.60 12.11
CA ASN A 64 1.45 -9.09 13.40
C ASN A 64 2.50 -8.84 14.50
N GLY A 65 2.23 -7.85 15.36
CA GLY A 65 3.11 -7.47 16.47
C GLY A 65 3.93 -6.22 16.21
N ILE A 66 4.96 -5.97 17.01
CA ILE A 66 5.76 -4.75 16.92
C ILE A 66 6.97 -5.00 16.03
N VAL A 67 7.07 -4.27 14.91
CA VAL A 67 8.30 -4.21 14.09
C VAL A 67 9.13 -3.01 14.56
N PRO A 68 10.31 -3.24 15.18
CA PRO A 68 11.04 -2.20 15.88
C PRO A 68 11.57 -1.09 14.99
N TYR A 69 11.83 -1.31 13.69
CA TYR A 69 12.22 -0.29 12.69
C TYR A 69 12.06 -0.83 11.25
N ILE A 70 11.33 -0.13 10.38
CA ILE A 70 11.15 -0.54 8.96
C ILE A 70 12.31 -0.08 8.02
N GLY A 71 13.14 0.89 8.41
CA GLY A 71 14.25 1.39 7.56
C GLY A 71 15.67 0.91 7.95
N ASP A 72 15.90 0.40 9.17
CA ASP A 72 17.23 -0.10 9.56
C ASP A 72 17.41 -1.58 9.18
N THR A 73 16.33 -2.36 9.36
CA THR A 73 16.10 -3.63 8.66
C THR A 73 15.11 -3.32 7.54
N GLN A 74 15.63 -3.00 6.35
CA GLN A 74 14.80 -2.68 5.18
C GLN A 74 13.67 -3.72 5.05
N MET A 75 12.41 -3.30 5.12
CA MET A 75 11.28 -4.21 4.88
C MET A 75 11.21 -4.64 3.41
N PHE A 76 11.69 -3.77 2.52
CA PHE A 76 11.69 -3.94 1.07
C PHE A 76 13.12 -3.91 0.52
N SER A 77 13.41 -4.79 -0.43
CA SER A 77 14.71 -4.89 -1.08
C SER A 77 14.96 -3.65 -1.94
N SER A 78 16.23 -3.28 -2.12
CA SER A 78 16.59 -2.23 -3.07
C SER A 78 16.23 -2.55 -4.53
N ALA A 79 15.96 -3.84 -4.81
CA ALA A 79 15.49 -4.31 -6.10
C ALA A 79 14.22 -3.56 -6.57
N PHE A 80 13.33 -3.14 -5.66
CA PHE A 80 12.12 -2.39 -6.01
C PHE A 80 12.38 -1.08 -6.78
N SER A 81 13.59 -0.52 -6.73
CA SER A 81 13.97 0.65 -7.55
C SER A 81 13.96 0.37 -9.04
N GLY A 82 14.08 -0.90 -9.44
CA GLY A 82 14.13 -1.37 -10.83
C GLY A 82 12.90 -2.14 -11.27
N ILE A 83 11.79 -2.08 -10.54
CA ILE A 83 10.55 -2.74 -10.96
C ILE A 83 10.03 -2.12 -12.26
N ASP A 84 9.73 -2.98 -13.25
CA ASP A 84 9.21 -2.54 -14.54
C ASP A 84 7.69 -2.32 -14.47
N THR A 85 7.31 -1.07 -14.18
CA THR A 85 5.91 -0.66 -14.07
C THR A 85 5.21 -0.52 -15.41
N ALA A 86 5.91 -0.61 -16.55
CA ALA A 86 5.28 -0.53 -17.86
C ALA A 86 4.38 -1.76 -18.14
N THR A 87 4.54 -2.82 -17.35
CA THR A 87 3.73 -4.04 -17.43
C THR A 87 2.48 -4.00 -16.55
N PHE A 88 2.31 -2.96 -15.73
CA PHE A 88 1.17 -2.83 -14.82
C PHE A 88 -0.12 -2.52 -15.59
N ASP A 89 -1.24 -3.04 -15.07
CA ASP A 89 -2.56 -2.74 -15.63
C ASP A 89 -2.91 -1.27 -15.34
N SER A 90 -3.16 -0.48 -16.38
CA SER A 90 -3.54 0.94 -16.25
C SER A 90 -4.85 1.19 -15.49
N ASN A 91 -5.66 0.16 -15.24
CA ASN A 91 -6.89 0.26 -14.46
C ASN A 91 -6.65 0.18 -12.95
N ASP A 92 -5.49 -0.33 -12.54
CA ASP A 92 -5.12 -0.54 -11.16
C ASP A 92 -3.93 0.35 -10.78
N PRO A 93 -3.97 1.07 -9.66
CA PRO A 93 -2.82 1.84 -9.23
C PRO A 93 -1.75 0.92 -8.65
N ALA A 94 -0.47 1.29 -8.85
CA ALA A 94 0.61 0.69 -8.09
C ALA A 94 0.43 1.03 -6.61
N SER A 95 0.28 0.03 -5.74
CA SER A 95 -0.12 0.27 -4.36
C SER A 95 0.67 -0.50 -3.32
N LEU A 96 0.86 0.13 -2.17
CA LEU A 96 1.45 -0.48 -0.98
C LEU A 96 0.52 -0.23 0.20
N THR A 97 0.06 -1.32 0.83
CA THR A 97 -0.70 -1.27 2.08
C THR A 97 0.08 -1.96 3.18
N LEU A 98 0.29 -1.27 4.31
CA LEU A 98 0.76 -1.87 5.56
C LEU A 98 -0.43 -2.07 6.50
N ASP A 99 -0.66 -3.29 6.95
CA ASP A 99 -1.72 -3.63 7.89
C ASP A 99 -1.17 -4.33 9.12
N CYS A 100 -1.28 -3.70 10.29
CA CYS A 100 -0.73 -4.27 11.51
C CYS A 100 -1.69 -5.18 12.28
N GLY A 101 -2.90 -5.40 11.75
CA GLY A 101 -3.98 -6.01 12.51
C GLY A 101 -4.27 -5.25 13.82
N TRP A 102 -4.98 -5.85 14.77
CA TRP A 102 -5.49 -5.11 15.93
C TRP A 102 -4.47 -4.78 17.03
N SER A 103 -3.25 -5.33 16.95
CA SER A 103 -2.25 -5.22 18.02
C SER A 103 -0.83 -4.94 17.53
N GLY A 104 -0.64 -4.84 16.21
CA GLY A 104 0.66 -4.58 15.66
C GLY A 104 1.01 -3.09 15.67
N GLY A 105 2.31 -2.82 15.59
CA GLY A 105 2.83 -1.48 15.62
C GLY A 105 4.15 -1.39 14.88
N ILE A 106 4.44 -0.20 14.40
CA ILE A 106 5.57 0.07 13.54
C ILE A 106 6.28 1.31 14.06
N PHE A 107 7.60 1.22 14.11
CA PHE A 107 8.47 2.39 14.15
C PHE A 107 8.98 2.68 12.74
N LEU A 108 8.72 3.90 12.27
CA LEU A 108 9.26 4.34 10.99
C LEU A 108 10.65 4.94 11.24
N SER A 109 11.67 4.44 10.54
CA SER A 109 12.95 5.17 10.44
C SER A 109 13.02 5.93 9.11
N SER A 110 13.96 6.87 9.01
CA SER A 110 14.15 7.59 7.76
C SER A 110 14.51 6.61 6.64
N GLY A 111 13.86 6.74 5.48
CA GLY A 111 14.05 5.79 4.38
C GLY A 111 13.33 4.44 4.57
N ALA A 112 12.35 4.35 5.47
CA ALA A 112 11.49 3.16 5.61
C ALA A 112 10.86 2.69 4.28
N PHE A 113 10.68 3.60 3.33
CA PHE A 113 10.11 3.34 2.00
C PHE A 113 11.12 3.57 0.88
N ALA A 114 12.42 3.46 1.16
CA ALA A 114 13.45 3.58 0.13
C ALA A 114 13.14 2.65 -1.05
N ASN A 115 13.36 3.15 -2.27
CA ASN A 115 13.14 2.40 -3.53
C ASN A 115 11.66 2.15 -3.89
N MET A 116 10.70 2.75 -3.17
CA MET A 116 9.27 2.60 -3.42
C MET A 116 8.66 3.78 -4.19
N SER A 117 9.46 4.50 -4.99
CA SER A 117 9.01 5.70 -5.72
C SER A 117 8.00 5.43 -6.83
N HIS A 118 7.74 4.16 -7.14
CA HIS A 118 6.75 3.71 -8.11
C HIS A 118 5.34 3.61 -7.51
N VAL A 119 5.21 3.62 -6.18
CA VAL A 119 3.91 3.53 -5.49
C VAL A 119 3.12 4.79 -5.79
N GLN A 120 1.85 4.62 -6.17
CA GLN A 120 0.89 5.69 -6.40
C GLN A 120 -0.12 5.78 -5.27
N HIS A 121 -0.48 4.64 -4.68
CA HIS A 121 -1.44 4.55 -3.58
C HIS A 121 -0.75 3.95 -2.35
N PHE A 122 -0.65 4.73 -1.28
CA PHE A 122 -0.04 4.28 -0.04
C PHE A 122 -1.04 4.31 1.12
N SER A 123 -1.13 3.21 1.85
CA SER A 123 -2.01 3.08 3.01
C SER A 123 -1.30 2.42 4.18
N ILE A 124 -1.49 2.98 5.37
CA ILE A 124 -1.17 2.33 6.64
C ILE A 124 -2.47 2.16 7.40
N ARG A 125 -2.78 0.94 7.83
CA ARG A 125 -4.02 0.66 8.55
C ARG A 125 -3.82 -0.23 9.76
N ASN A 126 -4.66 0.00 10.77
CA ASN A 126 -4.66 -0.77 12.02
C ASN A 126 -3.32 -0.73 12.77
N CYS A 127 -2.43 0.23 12.48
CA CYS A 127 -1.09 0.28 13.06
C CYS A 127 -1.00 1.22 14.25
N GLY A 128 -0.31 0.79 15.29
CA GLY A 128 0.32 1.70 16.24
C GLY A 128 1.60 2.30 15.64
N LEU A 129 1.52 3.53 15.13
CA LEU A 129 2.67 4.28 14.65
C LEU A 129 3.34 4.99 15.83
N TYR A 130 4.39 4.37 16.36
CA TYR A 130 5.09 4.91 17.54
C TYR A 130 5.82 6.22 17.21
N ASN A 131 6.30 6.36 15.99
CA ASN A 131 6.92 7.58 15.53
C ASN A 131 6.72 7.77 14.02
N ILE A 132 6.57 9.02 13.59
CA ILE A 132 6.72 9.44 12.19
C ILE A 132 7.93 10.39 12.13
N PRO A 133 9.10 9.94 11.64
CA PRO A 133 10.31 10.74 11.60
C PRO A 133 10.22 11.86 10.56
N SER A 134 11.18 12.79 10.57
CA SER A 134 11.30 13.83 9.53
C SER A 134 11.37 13.19 8.13
N GLU A 135 10.62 13.74 7.17
CA GLU A 135 10.56 13.28 5.78
C GLU A 135 10.26 11.77 5.65
N ALA A 136 9.42 11.21 6.53
CA ALA A 136 9.17 9.76 6.60
C ALA A 136 8.75 9.14 5.27
N PHE A 137 8.08 9.91 4.42
CA PHE A 137 7.44 9.46 3.19
C PHE A 137 8.13 9.97 1.91
N LYS A 138 9.30 10.62 2.00
CA LYS A 138 9.94 11.27 0.83
C LYS A 138 10.28 10.32 -0.32
N GLU A 139 10.45 9.04 -0.03
CA GLU A 139 10.89 8.03 -1.00
C GLU A 139 9.71 7.41 -1.78
N LEU A 140 8.46 7.70 -1.39
CA LEU A 140 7.24 7.19 -2.05
C LEU A 140 6.93 7.90 -3.38
N GLY A 141 7.73 8.87 -3.82
CA GLY A 141 7.48 9.61 -5.06
C GLY A 141 6.20 10.46 -5.01
N ASN A 142 5.52 10.59 -6.14
CA ASN A 142 4.24 11.29 -6.23
C ASN A 142 3.09 10.30 -6.03
N LEU A 143 2.31 10.50 -4.97
CA LEU A 143 1.14 9.69 -4.67
C LEU A 143 -0.11 10.32 -5.25
N ASP A 144 -1.04 9.48 -5.71
CA ASP A 144 -2.43 9.88 -5.97
C ASP A 144 -3.28 9.74 -4.71
N TYR A 145 -2.93 8.79 -3.84
CA TYR A 145 -3.67 8.53 -2.61
C TYR A 145 -2.74 8.22 -1.44
N PHE A 146 -2.96 8.89 -0.32
CA PHE A 146 -2.29 8.63 0.94
C PHE A 146 -3.30 8.44 2.06
N LYS A 147 -3.17 7.36 2.82
CA LYS A 147 -4.07 7.06 3.93
C LYS A 147 -3.37 6.50 5.17
N ILE A 148 -3.81 6.99 6.33
CA ILE A 148 -3.56 6.34 7.63
C ILE A 148 -4.93 6.10 8.29
N GLU A 149 -5.30 4.85 8.55
CA GLU A 149 -6.61 4.54 9.17
C GLU A 149 -6.56 3.57 10.35
N ASN A 150 -7.56 3.67 11.23
CA ASN A 150 -7.86 2.71 12.29
C ASN A 150 -6.68 2.37 13.21
N GLY A 151 -5.75 3.30 13.39
CA GLY A 151 -4.55 3.14 14.20
C GLY A 151 -4.41 4.21 15.27
N LYS A 152 -3.18 4.36 15.77
CA LYS A 152 -2.76 5.47 16.64
C LYS A 152 -1.42 6.00 16.18
N ILE A 153 -1.16 7.28 16.43
CA ILE A 153 0.13 7.92 16.19
C ILE A 153 0.61 8.48 17.53
N ASP A 154 1.74 8.01 18.03
CA ASP A 154 2.26 8.44 19.34
C ASP A 154 3.11 9.70 19.19
N GLU A 155 4.10 9.70 18.27
CA GLU A 155 4.99 10.83 18.03
C GLU A 155 5.06 11.21 16.55
N VAL A 156 5.01 12.51 16.25
CA VAL A 156 5.15 13.04 14.88
C VAL A 156 6.22 14.12 14.88
N ASN A 157 7.24 13.95 14.04
CA ASN A 157 8.21 15.01 13.79
C ASN A 157 7.55 16.18 13.05
N ILE A 158 7.94 17.43 13.35
CA ILE A 158 7.39 18.62 12.69
C ILE A 158 7.55 18.61 11.16
N ASN A 159 8.60 17.96 10.66
CA ASN A 159 8.92 17.82 9.25
C ASN A 159 8.49 16.44 8.70
N ALA A 160 7.65 15.68 9.41
CA ALA A 160 7.23 14.34 9.00
C ALA A 160 6.64 14.28 7.59
N TRP A 161 5.86 15.32 7.27
CA TRP A 161 5.13 15.47 6.02
C TRP A 161 5.92 16.23 4.95
N MET A 162 7.13 16.73 5.27
CA MET A 162 7.96 17.37 4.26
C MET A 162 8.28 16.37 3.16
N SER A 163 8.21 16.83 1.92
CA SER A 163 8.46 16.03 0.71
C SER A 163 7.44 14.91 0.45
N LEU A 164 6.34 14.83 1.21
CA LEU A 164 5.17 14.05 0.82
C LEU A 164 4.43 14.82 -0.28
N ASN A 165 4.42 14.30 -1.50
CA ASN A 165 3.66 14.86 -2.61
C ASN A 165 2.43 14.01 -2.89
N VAL A 166 1.24 14.59 -2.72
CA VAL A 166 -0.03 13.94 -3.07
C VAL A 166 -0.75 14.83 -4.06
N GLU A 167 -0.84 14.38 -5.30
CA GLU A 167 -1.49 15.10 -6.38
C GLU A 167 -2.21 14.10 -7.28
N ARG A 168 -3.29 14.56 -7.93
CA ARG A 168 -3.98 13.73 -8.89
C ARG A 168 -3.03 13.42 -10.05
N LEU A 169 -2.65 12.16 -10.18
CA LEU A 169 -1.84 11.70 -11.31
C LEU A 169 -2.73 11.65 -12.56
N THR A 170 -2.42 12.48 -13.55
CA THR A 170 -3.28 12.71 -14.72
C THR A 170 -3.07 11.71 -15.86
N SER A 171 -2.21 10.70 -15.70
CA SER A 171 -1.75 9.89 -16.82
C SER A 171 -2.67 8.76 -17.25
N ASP A 172 -3.54 8.22 -16.41
CA ASP A 172 -4.27 7.00 -16.78
C ASP A 172 -5.76 7.13 -16.51
N SER A 173 -6.54 6.72 -17.52
CA SER A 173 -7.98 6.58 -17.44
C SER A 173 -8.35 5.46 -16.48
N HIS A 174 -8.15 5.69 -15.18
CA HIS A 174 -8.80 4.90 -14.15
C HIS A 174 -10.30 5.09 -14.35
N ALA A 175 -10.98 4.09 -14.88
CA ALA A 175 -12.41 4.16 -15.22
C ALA A 175 -13.34 4.33 -14.00
N ILE A 176 -12.82 4.65 -12.82
CA ILE A 176 -13.58 4.88 -11.59
C ILE A 176 -12.96 6.06 -10.81
N PRO A 177 -13.74 7.10 -10.46
CA PRO A 177 -13.28 8.13 -9.53
C PRO A 177 -13.19 7.53 -8.13
N ARG A 178 -11.99 7.10 -7.71
CA ARG A 178 -11.70 6.73 -6.31
C ARG A 178 -10.73 7.75 -5.74
N ASN A 179 -11.20 8.65 -4.86
CA ASN A 179 -10.38 9.43 -3.91
C ASN A 179 -9.01 9.94 -4.44
N LEU A 180 -8.98 10.51 -5.65
CA LEU A 180 -7.73 10.95 -6.31
C LEU A 180 -7.21 12.26 -5.69
N GLY A 181 -5.89 12.42 -5.63
CA GLY A 181 -5.20 13.54 -4.99
C GLY A 181 -5.60 13.75 -3.54
N LYS A 182 -5.81 12.67 -2.78
CA LYS A 182 -6.44 12.73 -1.45
C LYS A 182 -5.53 12.24 -0.34
N ILE A 183 -5.57 12.96 0.77
CA ILE A 183 -4.99 12.56 2.06
C ILE A 183 -6.13 12.23 3.02
N GLU A 184 -6.08 11.05 3.63
CA GLU A 184 -7.02 10.63 4.67
C GLU A 184 -6.28 10.20 5.93
N ILE A 185 -6.61 10.80 7.07
CA ILE A 185 -6.11 10.37 8.38
C ILE A 185 -7.32 10.17 9.29
N SER A 186 -7.56 8.92 9.68
CA SER A 186 -8.66 8.53 10.57
C SER A 186 -8.12 7.61 11.67
N LEU A 187 -8.01 8.11 12.89
CA LEU A 187 -7.43 7.37 14.01
C LEU A 187 -8.52 6.92 14.98
N HIS A 188 -8.24 5.88 15.76
CA HIS A 188 -9.14 5.47 16.84
C HIS A 188 -9.19 6.59 17.89
N GLU A 189 -10.39 6.87 18.43
CA GLU A 189 -10.66 8.02 19.32
C GLU A 189 -9.67 8.11 20.50
N THR A 190 -8.62 8.92 20.36
CA THR A 190 -8.06 9.88 21.31
C THR A 190 -6.74 10.40 20.74
N PHE A 191 -6.72 11.63 20.21
CA PHE A 191 -5.68 12.65 20.46
C PHE A 191 -6.05 13.95 19.70
N HIS A 192 -6.15 15.05 20.44
CA HIS A 192 -6.23 16.41 19.89
C HIS A 192 -4.85 16.83 19.37
N TYR A 193 -4.69 16.99 18.05
CA TYR A 193 -3.61 17.80 17.52
C TYR A 193 -4.08 19.24 17.35
N TYR A 194 -3.42 20.18 18.02
CA TYR A 194 -3.52 21.60 17.70
C TYR A 194 -2.75 21.85 16.40
N PHE A 195 -3.45 21.83 15.27
CA PHE A 195 -2.91 22.29 14.00
C PHE A 195 -2.81 23.83 14.05
N THR A 196 -1.62 24.39 14.27
CA THR A 196 -1.40 25.80 13.95
C THR A 196 -0.98 25.92 12.49
N HIS A 197 -1.96 26.27 11.66
CA HIS A 197 -1.91 26.62 10.24
C HIS A 197 -1.86 25.46 9.23
N TRP A 198 -3.04 25.07 8.76
CA TRP A 198 -3.26 24.49 7.44
C TRP A 198 -4.30 25.35 6.71
N SER A 199 -3.96 25.87 5.54
CA SER A 199 -4.88 26.63 4.68
C SER A 199 -4.97 25.95 3.31
N ALA A 200 -6.01 25.12 3.13
CA ALA A 200 -6.75 24.84 1.88
C ALA A 200 -7.71 23.65 2.16
N LEU A 201 -9.03 23.88 2.34
CA LEU A 201 -10.13 23.67 1.35
C LEU A 201 -10.30 22.19 0.95
N GLN A 202 -11.43 21.47 0.99
CA GLN A 202 -12.87 21.53 1.39
C GLN A 202 -13.27 20.02 1.53
N HIS A 203 -14.30 19.52 2.21
CA HIS A 203 -15.72 19.84 2.15
C HIS A 203 -16.50 18.93 3.14
N GLU A 204 -17.39 19.56 3.91
CA GLU A 204 -18.67 19.11 4.51
C GLU A 204 -18.85 17.70 5.10
N GLU A 205 -18.93 17.63 6.44
CA GLU A 205 -19.76 16.64 7.14
C GLU A 205 -21.19 17.18 7.29
N SER A 206 -22.14 16.45 6.72
CA SER A 206 -23.56 16.54 7.04
C SER A 206 -23.82 15.76 8.33
N TYR A 207 -24.11 16.46 9.43
CA TYR A 207 -24.78 15.85 10.58
C TYR A 207 -26.17 16.44 10.73
N GLY A 208 -27.17 15.60 10.40
CA GLY A 208 -28.56 15.85 10.69
C GLY A 208 -28.82 15.85 12.20
N GLY A 209 -29.54 16.90 12.63
CA GLY A 209 -30.59 16.88 13.65
C GLY A 209 -30.35 16.15 14.98
N CYS A 210 -30.28 16.93 16.06
CA CYS A 210 -31.17 16.69 17.19
C CYS A 210 -31.54 17.97 17.95
N SER A 211 -32.85 18.16 18.09
CA SER A 211 -33.54 19.20 18.84
C SER A 211 -33.19 19.19 20.33
N GLN A 212 -32.96 20.37 20.91
CA GLN A 212 -33.31 20.65 22.30
C GLN A 212 -33.95 22.04 22.41
N ARG A 213 -35.25 22.02 22.73
CA ARG A 213 -35.94 23.13 23.40
C ARG A 213 -35.38 23.27 24.81
N SER A 214 -35.26 24.51 25.26
CA SER A 214 -35.77 24.98 26.55
C SER A 214 -36.04 26.47 26.45
#